data_AF-A0A803N4F1-F1
#
_entry.id   AF-A0A803N4F1-F1
#
_cell.length_a   1.000
_cell.length_b   1.000
_cell.length_c   1.000
_cell.angle_alpha   90.00
_cell.angle_beta   90.00
_cell.angle_gamma   90.00
#
_symmetry.space_group_name_H-M   'P 1'
#
loop_
_entity.id
_entity.type
_entity.pdbx_description
1 polymer ?
#
loop_
_entity_poly.entity_id
_entity_poly.type
_entity_poly.pdbx_seq_one_letter_code
_entity_poly.pdbx_strand_id
1 'polypeptide(L)'
;MDLSSTIKTPHFSKCGDLSFSSSFPSFSLQIPLKKPQPIFRHRRILAVSAMDSQELPKTSPQRLLKELAERKKVITPKTKAPPRKYILKPPLDDAKLAQRFLDSPQMSLKQFPLLSSCLPSSKLNNADKTWIDEYLLEVKQALGYPLEPSDNLGDDNPAKQFDTLLYLAFQHPYYVSCSRVNARHVKHGHARLMFLGQYVLELALCEFFLQRYPRESPGPMRERVFALIGKRYLPKWIKAASLHNLVFPFDDIDKLRRHEREPASKSVFWALFGAIYLCYGMPEVYRVLFEVFGMDPEDEDCQPKKRRQLEDVDYVSAEFDGRKLSWQDVATYRPPEDALFAHPRVFRACVPPGMHRFRGNIWDFDSRPQVMRTLGYPLRMNDRLPEITEARNIELGLGLQLCFLHPSKYKFEHPRFCLERLEYLGQKIQDLVMAERLLMKHLDAPGKWLEEKHRRVLMNKFCGKYLREKFLHRFIIYSDQVQDAYEHNRKLRNPATQSVCQAIHGLSYAVYGKPDVRRLMFEVFDFEQIQPKPV
;
A
#
# COMPACT_ATOMS: atom_id res chain seq x y z
N MET A 1 0.26 -73.05 36.01
CA MET A 1 1.05 -72.00 36.67
C MET A 1 0.16 -70.80 36.92
N ASP A 2 -0.71 -70.95 37.92
CA ASP A 2 -0.86 -70.07 39.09
C ASP A 2 -0.65 -68.56 39.01
N LEU A 3 -1.73 -67.88 39.43
CA LEU A 3 -1.84 -66.68 40.28
C LEU A 3 -1.70 -65.31 39.57
N SER A 4 -2.78 -64.56 39.30
CA SER A 4 -3.76 -63.88 40.18
C SER A 4 -3.37 -62.44 40.60
N SER A 5 -4.13 -61.48 40.06
CA SER A 5 -4.70 -60.27 40.67
C SER A 5 -3.95 -59.45 41.75
N THR A 6 -3.94 -58.12 41.60
CA THR A 6 -4.64 -57.24 42.57
C THR A 6 -4.96 -55.85 42.03
N ILE A 7 -6.26 -55.52 42.11
CA ILE A 7 -6.86 -54.19 42.04
C ILE A 7 -6.71 -53.50 43.40
N LYS A 8 -6.37 -52.20 43.44
CA LYS A 8 -6.78 -51.27 44.53
C LYS A 8 -6.97 -49.84 44.00
N THR A 9 -8.23 -49.40 43.99
CA THR A 9 -8.70 -48.01 44.23
C THR A 9 -9.20 -47.93 45.69
N PRO A 10 -9.72 -46.82 46.26
CA PRO A 10 -9.49 -45.37 46.10
C PRO A 10 -9.30 -44.67 47.50
N HIS A 11 -9.03 -43.34 47.56
CA HIS A 11 -9.84 -42.37 48.34
C HIS A 11 -9.29 -40.93 48.31
N PHE A 12 -10.24 -40.00 48.25
CA PHE A 12 -10.14 -38.54 48.39
C PHE A 12 -9.61 -38.07 49.76
N SER A 13 -8.82 -36.99 49.76
CA SER A 13 -8.87 -35.96 50.82
C SER A 13 -8.41 -34.58 50.35
N LYS A 14 -9.36 -33.65 50.47
CA LYS A 14 -9.38 -32.18 50.48
C LYS A 14 -8.05 -31.39 50.63
N CYS A 15 -8.00 -30.31 49.84
CA CYS A 15 -7.70 -28.92 50.18
C CYS A 15 -6.43 -28.61 51.00
N GLY A 16 -5.46 -27.98 50.35
CA GLY A 16 -4.33 -27.28 50.96
C GLY A 16 -3.64 -26.41 49.91
N ASP A 17 -3.68 -25.10 50.13
CA ASP A 17 -3.15 -24.04 49.28
C ASP A 17 -1.70 -24.27 48.86
N LEU A 18 -1.43 -24.37 47.54
CA LEU A 18 -0.10 -24.18 46.97
C LEU A 18 -0.19 -23.38 45.66
N SER A 19 -0.02 -22.09 45.87
CA SER A 19 0.47 -21.05 44.94
C SER A 19 1.04 -21.53 43.60
N PHE A 20 0.28 -21.32 42.53
CA PHE A 20 0.83 -21.25 41.17
C PHE A 20 1.62 -19.94 41.02
N SER A 21 2.94 -20.04 41.01
CA SER A 21 3.83 -18.95 40.59
C SER A 21 3.70 -18.78 39.08
N SER A 22 2.86 -17.83 38.68
CA SER A 22 2.72 -17.40 37.29
C SER A 22 3.92 -16.55 36.89
N SER A 23 4.90 -17.14 36.20
CA SER A 23 5.95 -16.38 35.52
C SER A 23 5.43 -15.79 34.22
N PHE A 24 4.50 -14.83 34.32
CA PHE A 24 4.34 -13.82 33.27
C PHE A 24 5.48 -12.82 33.41
N PRO A 25 6.18 -12.43 32.34
CA PRO A 25 6.99 -11.23 32.39
C PRO A 25 6.02 -10.03 32.45
N SER A 26 5.82 -9.52 33.65
CA SER A 26 5.23 -8.21 33.89
C SER A 26 6.19 -7.16 33.32
N PHE A 27 5.90 -6.64 32.13
CA PHE A 27 6.44 -5.35 31.73
C PHE A 27 5.82 -4.28 32.63
N SER A 28 6.48 -4.00 33.75
CA SER A 28 6.25 -2.81 34.55
C SER A 28 6.75 -1.61 33.73
N LEU A 29 5.81 -0.85 33.16
CA LEU A 29 6.05 0.51 32.72
C LEU A 29 6.35 1.37 33.95
N GLN A 30 7.60 1.32 34.44
CA GLN A 30 8.13 2.37 35.30
C GLN A 30 8.28 3.62 34.44
N ILE A 31 7.33 4.55 34.59
CA ILE A 31 7.44 5.91 34.08
C ILE A 31 8.52 6.61 34.92
N PRO A 32 9.67 6.99 34.37
CA PRO A 32 10.59 7.85 35.09
C PRO A 32 10.02 9.28 34.99
N LEU A 33 9.54 9.81 36.12
CA LEU A 33 9.18 11.22 36.25
C LEU A 33 10.47 12.06 36.18
N LYS A 34 10.91 12.43 34.96
CA LYS A 34 12.04 13.36 34.77
C LYS A 34 11.56 14.80 34.98
N LYS A 35 12.12 15.46 35.99
CA LYS A 35 12.05 16.91 36.21
C LYS A 35 12.61 17.66 34.98
N PRO A 36 12.07 18.83 34.61
CA PRO A 36 12.60 19.64 33.51
C PRO A 36 13.87 20.39 33.94
N GLN A 37 14.97 20.23 33.21
CA GLN A 37 16.14 21.11 33.30
C GLN A 37 16.25 21.97 32.03
N PRO A 38 16.78 23.21 32.13
CA PRO A 38 16.60 24.24 31.12
C PRO A 38 17.53 24.10 29.93
N ILE A 39 17.04 24.59 28.79
CA ILE A 39 17.70 24.65 27.49
C ILE A 39 18.86 25.67 27.57
N PHE A 40 20.09 25.18 27.64
CA PHE A 40 21.29 26.00 27.40
C PHE A 40 21.49 26.22 25.90
N ARG A 41 21.33 27.47 25.47
CA ARG A 41 21.67 27.94 24.11
C ARG A 41 23.17 28.18 24.03
N HIS A 42 23.84 27.52 23.09
CA HIS A 42 25.18 27.91 22.65
C HIS A 42 25.15 29.32 22.06
N ARG A 43 25.68 30.30 22.80
CA ARG A 43 26.13 31.58 22.25
C ARG A 43 27.62 31.45 21.89
N ARG A 44 27.94 31.72 20.62
CA ARG A 44 29.31 32.00 20.18
C ARG A 44 29.77 33.28 20.88
N ILE A 45 30.81 33.16 21.69
CA ILE A 45 31.54 34.29 22.26
C ILE A 45 32.60 34.67 21.22
N LEU A 46 32.43 35.84 20.60
CA LEU A 46 33.52 36.52 19.89
C LEU A 46 34.25 37.34 20.95
N ALA A 47 35.51 37.00 21.20
CA ALA A 47 36.41 37.79 22.02
C ALA A 47 36.69 39.13 21.30
N VAL A 48 36.41 40.24 21.98
CA VAL A 48 36.89 41.57 21.59
C VAL A 48 37.72 42.07 22.76
N SER A 49 38.98 42.38 22.46
CA SER A 49 39.99 42.85 23.40
C SER A 49 39.49 43.99 24.29
N ALA A 50 39.76 43.86 25.58
CA ALA A 50 39.68 44.96 26.52
C ALA A 50 40.77 45.99 26.19
N MET A 51 40.36 47.22 25.93
CA MET A 51 41.17 48.40 26.19
C MET A 51 40.43 49.25 27.21
N ASP A 52 41.13 49.56 28.31
CA ASP A 52 40.65 50.30 29.45
C ASP A 52 40.12 51.69 29.07
N SER A 53 38.95 52.04 29.61
CA SER A 53 38.46 53.41 29.71
C SER A 53 37.52 53.49 30.91
N GLN A 54 38.04 54.04 32.01
CA GLN A 54 37.41 54.32 33.31
C GLN A 54 35.87 54.28 33.31
N GLU A 55 35.30 53.25 33.95
CA GLU A 55 33.85 53.16 34.15
C GLU A 55 33.36 54.14 35.22
N LEU A 56 32.51 55.09 34.83
CA LEU A 56 31.71 55.89 35.76
C LEU A 56 30.71 54.99 36.54
N PRO A 57 30.46 55.28 37.84
CA PRO A 57 29.66 54.42 38.71
C PRO A 57 28.23 54.19 38.19
N LYS A 58 27.70 52.98 38.45
CA LYS A 58 26.46 52.41 37.88
C LYS A 58 25.17 53.21 38.12
N THR A 59 25.21 54.26 38.94
CA THR A 59 24.05 55.06 39.36
C THR A 59 24.10 56.52 38.88
N SER A 60 24.98 56.87 37.93
CA SER A 60 25.04 58.25 37.42
C SER A 60 24.01 58.53 36.32
N PRO A 61 23.23 59.64 36.40
CA PRO A 61 22.24 60.01 35.39
C PRO A 61 22.87 60.36 34.03
N GLN A 62 24.16 60.69 34.00
CA GLN A 62 24.91 60.99 32.78
C GLN A 62 25.17 59.75 31.92
N ARG A 63 25.30 58.55 32.52
CA ARG A 63 25.44 57.28 31.79
C ARG A 63 24.14 56.92 31.07
N LEU A 64 23.00 57.17 31.72
CA LEU A 64 21.65 56.95 31.18
C LEU A 64 21.34 57.88 30.00
N LEU A 65 21.78 59.15 30.07
CA LEU A 65 21.69 60.10 28.95
C LEU A 65 22.59 59.69 27.77
N LYS A 66 23.76 59.11 28.04
CA LYS A 66 24.68 58.61 27.01
C LYS A 66 24.13 57.35 26.33
N GLU A 67 23.55 56.41 27.08
CA GLU A 67 22.82 55.25 26.54
C GLU A 67 21.58 55.67 25.73
N LEU A 68 20.82 56.69 26.18
CA LEU A 68 19.67 57.21 25.43
C LEU A 68 20.11 57.94 24.14
N ALA A 69 21.26 58.61 24.15
CA ALA A 69 21.86 59.22 22.97
C ALA A 69 22.39 58.17 21.98
N GLU A 70 22.97 57.06 22.47
CA GLU A 70 23.37 55.92 21.65
C GLU A 70 22.16 55.17 21.07
N ARG A 71 21.07 55.04 21.83
CA ARG A 71 19.78 54.51 21.34
C ARG A 71 19.12 55.44 20.31
N LYS A 72 19.34 56.76 20.38
CA LYS A 72 18.89 57.72 19.36
C LYS A 72 19.77 57.72 18.09
N LYS A 73 21.04 57.28 18.17
CA LYS A 73 21.93 57.12 17.01
C LYS A 73 21.68 55.83 16.22
N VAL A 74 20.99 54.84 16.80
CA VAL A 74 20.39 53.73 16.04
C VAL A 74 19.11 54.25 15.38
N ILE A 75 19.34 55.10 14.38
CA ILE A 75 18.32 55.59 13.46
C ILE A 75 17.76 54.35 12.75
N THR A 76 16.46 54.19 12.89
CA THR A 76 15.60 53.31 12.10
C THR A 76 16.10 53.25 10.65
N PRO A 77 16.32 52.06 10.05
CA PRO A 77 16.56 52.00 8.62
C PRO A 77 15.36 52.67 7.95
N LYS A 78 15.61 53.70 7.14
CA LYS A 78 14.58 54.44 6.39
C LYS A 78 13.58 53.42 5.86
N THR A 79 12.37 53.45 6.40
CA THR A 79 11.22 52.69 5.93
C THR A 79 10.90 53.21 4.53
N LYS A 80 11.60 52.71 3.51
CA LYS A 80 10.91 52.43 2.25
C LYS A 80 9.75 51.55 2.67
N ALA A 81 8.53 52.04 2.48
CA ALA A 81 7.35 51.23 2.71
C ALA A 81 7.63 49.84 2.09
N PRO A 82 7.49 48.74 2.85
CA PRO A 82 7.67 47.43 2.26
C PRO A 82 6.78 47.40 1.01
N PRO A 83 7.27 46.94 -0.16
CA PRO A 83 6.41 46.82 -1.32
C PRO A 83 5.18 46.08 -0.84
N ARG A 84 3.97 46.59 -1.14
CA ARG A 84 2.69 46.01 -0.70
C ARG A 84 2.70 44.53 -1.07
N LYS A 85 3.21 43.69 -0.17
CA LYS A 85 3.13 42.25 -0.26
C LYS A 85 1.72 42.00 0.21
N TYR A 86 0.81 41.94 -0.76
CA TYR A 86 -0.51 41.42 -0.53
C TYR A 86 -0.34 40.14 0.30
N ILE A 87 -0.85 40.16 1.53
CA ILE A 87 -0.75 39.04 2.49
C ILE A 87 -1.34 37.77 1.86
N LEU A 88 -2.27 37.97 0.92
CA LEU A 88 -2.81 36.98 0.00
C LEU A 88 -2.31 37.32 -1.40
N LYS A 89 -1.78 36.35 -2.15
CA LYS A 89 -1.58 36.56 -3.60
C LYS A 89 -2.93 37.03 -4.17
N PRO A 90 -2.98 38.09 -4.99
CA PRO A 90 -4.23 38.46 -5.66
C PRO A 90 -4.79 37.21 -6.35
N PRO A 91 -6.13 37.02 -6.34
CA PRO A 91 -6.73 35.88 -7.03
C PRO A 91 -6.16 35.82 -8.44
N LEU A 92 -5.75 34.62 -8.85
CA LEU A 92 -5.27 34.42 -10.21
C LEU A 92 -6.35 34.95 -11.16
N ASP A 93 -5.94 35.80 -12.09
CA ASP A 93 -6.78 36.22 -13.20
C ASP A 93 -7.42 34.98 -13.83
N ASP A 94 -8.76 34.90 -13.80
CA ASP A 94 -9.51 33.70 -14.15
C ASP A 94 -9.18 33.23 -15.58
N ALA A 95 -8.86 34.16 -16.48
CA ALA A 95 -8.41 33.86 -17.84
C ALA A 95 -7.05 33.13 -17.86
N LYS A 96 -6.10 33.57 -17.03
CA LYS A 96 -4.77 32.93 -16.91
C LYS A 96 -4.86 31.59 -16.21
N LEU A 97 -5.78 31.44 -15.26
CA LEU A 97 -6.04 30.16 -14.61
C LEU A 97 -6.66 29.15 -15.58
N ALA A 98 -7.66 29.58 -16.36
CA ALA A 98 -8.28 28.75 -17.39
C ALA A 98 -7.27 28.29 -18.45
N GLN A 99 -6.41 29.19 -18.93
CA GLN A 99 -5.32 28.83 -19.85
C GLN A 99 -4.37 27.79 -19.24
N ARG A 100 -3.98 27.94 -17.97
CA ARG A 100 -3.15 26.94 -17.28
C ARG A 100 -3.79 25.56 -17.21
N PHE A 101 -5.11 25.48 -17.02
CA PHE A 101 -5.80 24.20 -17.02
C PHE A 101 -5.84 23.56 -18.41
N LEU A 102 -6.10 24.36 -19.45
CA LEU A 102 -6.09 23.88 -20.84
C LEU A 102 -4.70 23.42 -21.29
N ASP A 103 -3.65 24.11 -20.84
CA ASP A 103 -2.26 23.80 -21.16
C ASP A 103 -1.65 22.69 -20.28
N SER A 104 -2.36 22.24 -19.25
CA SER A 104 -1.85 21.27 -18.27
C SER A 104 -1.80 19.87 -18.87
N PRO A 105 -0.60 19.22 -18.90
CA PRO A 105 -0.50 17.81 -19.26
C PRO A 105 -1.35 16.90 -18.36
N GLN A 106 -1.70 17.33 -17.14
CA GLN A 106 -2.53 16.50 -16.25
C GLN A 106 -3.96 16.29 -16.73
N MET A 107 -4.45 17.12 -17.64
CA MET A 107 -5.82 17.01 -18.19
C MET A 107 -5.85 16.75 -19.69
N SER A 108 -4.71 16.46 -20.32
CA SER A 108 -4.62 16.27 -21.77
C SER A 108 -5.21 14.93 -22.22
N LEU A 109 -5.08 13.87 -21.42
CA LEU A 109 -5.45 12.51 -21.82
C LEU A 109 -6.82 12.10 -21.29
N LYS A 110 -7.86 12.36 -22.10
CA LYS A 110 -9.24 12.00 -21.77
C LYS A 110 -9.47 10.48 -21.76
N GLN A 111 -8.79 9.73 -22.63
CA GLN A 111 -8.91 8.27 -22.70
C GLN A 111 -8.24 7.57 -21.50
N PHE A 112 -7.17 8.17 -20.96
CA PHE A 112 -6.37 7.60 -19.87
C PHE A 112 -6.35 8.53 -18.64
N PRO A 113 -7.50 8.72 -17.95
CA PRO A 113 -7.62 9.71 -16.88
C PRO A 113 -6.68 9.43 -15.70
N LEU A 114 -6.42 8.16 -15.39
CA LEU A 114 -5.48 7.77 -14.34
C LEU A 114 -4.04 8.16 -14.70
N LEU A 115 -3.59 7.84 -15.91
CA LEU A 115 -2.25 8.21 -16.40
C LEU A 115 -2.11 9.73 -16.44
N SER A 116 -3.10 10.41 -17.02
CA SER A 116 -3.19 11.87 -17.07
C SER A 116 -2.98 12.48 -15.69
N SER A 117 -3.63 11.93 -14.66
CA SER A 117 -3.52 12.43 -13.29
C SER A 117 -2.11 12.36 -12.68
N CYS A 118 -1.19 11.57 -13.24
CA CYS A 118 0.18 11.41 -12.77
C CYS A 118 1.20 12.25 -13.56
N LEU A 119 0.77 12.89 -14.66
CA LEU A 119 1.60 13.81 -15.45
C LEU A 119 1.92 15.10 -14.67
N PRO A 120 2.90 15.90 -15.11
CA PRO A 120 3.21 17.17 -14.43
C PRO A 120 2.11 18.21 -14.73
N SER A 121 1.79 19.05 -13.75
CA SER A 121 0.77 20.12 -13.90
C SER A 121 1.20 21.26 -14.83
N SER A 122 2.46 21.29 -15.24
CA SER A 122 3.01 22.24 -16.20
C SER A 122 3.96 21.52 -17.15
N LYS A 123 4.10 22.01 -18.38
CA LYS A 123 5.07 21.50 -19.35
C LYS A 123 6.50 21.52 -18.80
N LEU A 124 7.30 20.57 -19.26
CA LEU A 124 8.71 20.44 -18.90
C LEU A 124 9.53 21.64 -19.42
N ASN A 125 10.41 22.16 -18.58
CA ASN A 125 11.30 23.26 -18.91
C ASN A 125 12.54 22.74 -19.67
N ASN A 126 13.37 23.64 -20.22
CA ASN A 126 14.59 23.25 -20.94
C ASN A 126 15.56 22.42 -20.07
N ALA A 127 15.70 22.75 -18.78
CA ALA A 127 16.54 21.97 -17.84
C ALA A 127 16.01 20.54 -17.60
N ASP A 128 14.70 20.35 -17.70
CA ASP A 128 14.09 19.03 -17.57
C ASP A 128 14.35 18.20 -18.83
N LYS A 129 14.29 18.85 -20.00
CA LYS A 129 14.62 18.25 -21.30
C LYS A 129 16.09 17.85 -21.39
N THR A 130 17.02 18.70 -20.93
CA THR A 130 18.44 18.34 -20.92
C THR A 130 18.72 17.10 -20.07
N TRP A 131 18.04 16.96 -18.92
CA TRP A 131 18.15 15.72 -18.13
C TRP A 131 17.64 14.51 -18.90
N ILE A 132 16.50 14.66 -19.60
CA ILE A 132 15.93 13.60 -20.42
C ILE A 132 16.91 13.19 -21.52
N ASP A 133 17.49 14.15 -22.22
CA ASP A 133 18.44 13.90 -23.31
C ASP A 133 19.73 13.21 -22.80
N GLU A 134 20.20 13.55 -21.59
CA GLU A 134 21.41 12.98 -21.00
C GLU A 134 21.22 11.56 -20.42
N TYR A 135 20.14 11.33 -19.65
CA TYR A 135 20.02 10.14 -18.79
C TYR A 135 18.95 9.13 -19.24
N LEU A 136 18.00 9.52 -20.09
CA LEU A 136 16.88 8.62 -20.45
C LEU A 136 17.34 7.37 -21.19
N LEU A 137 18.38 7.49 -22.04
CA LEU A 137 18.93 6.36 -22.78
C LEU A 137 19.52 5.31 -21.84
N GLU A 138 20.26 5.74 -20.81
CA GLU A 138 20.80 4.84 -19.77
C GLU A 138 19.68 4.11 -19.02
N VAL A 139 18.60 4.84 -18.65
CA VAL A 139 17.42 4.24 -18.01
C VAL A 139 16.76 3.20 -18.92
N LYS A 140 16.49 3.55 -20.17
CA LYS A 140 15.82 2.66 -21.13
C LYS A 140 16.65 1.41 -21.39
N GLN A 141 17.97 1.57 -21.56
CA GLN A 141 18.89 0.46 -21.73
C GLN A 141 18.90 -0.46 -20.51
N ALA A 142 19.01 0.10 -19.30
CA ALA A 142 19.01 -0.68 -18.05
C ALA A 142 17.69 -1.46 -17.86
N LEU A 143 16.56 -0.89 -18.29
CA LEU A 143 15.24 -1.52 -18.18
C LEU A 143 14.86 -2.43 -19.37
N GLY A 144 15.69 -2.46 -20.41
CA GLY A 144 15.45 -3.24 -21.63
C GLY A 144 14.32 -2.70 -22.52
N TYR A 145 14.13 -1.38 -22.57
CA TYR A 145 13.15 -0.73 -23.47
C TYR A 145 13.81 -0.23 -24.76
N PRO A 146 13.02 -0.05 -25.85
CA PRO A 146 13.50 0.57 -27.08
C PRO A 146 14.10 1.96 -26.82
N LEU A 147 15.26 2.24 -27.41
CA LEU A 147 15.99 3.51 -27.23
C LEU A 147 15.34 4.68 -27.97
N GLU A 148 14.43 4.40 -28.90
CA GLU A 148 13.71 5.42 -29.65
C GLU A 148 12.85 6.31 -28.72
N PRO A 149 12.67 7.60 -29.05
CA PRO A 149 11.76 8.48 -28.30
C PRO A 149 10.33 7.95 -28.31
N SER A 150 9.68 7.96 -27.14
CA SER A 150 8.29 7.52 -27.01
C SER A 150 7.31 8.46 -27.74
N ASP A 151 7.74 9.66 -28.11
CA ASP A 151 6.96 10.64 -28.87
C ASP A 151 6.54 10.15 -30.27
N ASN A 152 7.25 9.17 -30.83
CA ASN A 152 6.94 8.55 -32.11
C ASN A 152 5.68 7.66 -32.06
N LEU A 153 5.19 7.32 -30.87
CA LEU A 153 3.99 6.52 -30.68
C LEU A 153 2.73 7.37 -30.89
N GLY A 154 1.66 6.73 -31.38
CA GLY A 154 0.36 7.37 -31.56
C GLY A 154 -0.24 7.88 -30.24
N ASP A 155 -1.10 8.90 -30.32
CA ASP A 155 -1.74 9.52 -29.14
C ASP A 155 -2.63 8.56 -28.34
N ASP A 156 -3.11 7.48 -28.96
CA ASP A 156 -3.92 6.44 -28.32
C ASP A 156 -3.06 5.44 -27.50
N ASN A 157 -1.72 5.50 -27.59
CA ASN A 157 -0.84 4.61 -26.86
C ASN A 157 -0.37 5.25 -25.54
N PRO A 158 -0.69 4.69 -24.36
CA PRO A 158 -0.24 5.24 -23.08
C PRO A 158 1.28 5.26 -22.94
N ALA A 159 2.00 4.38 -23.63
CA ALA A 159 3.46 4.34 -23.65
C ALA A 159 4.10 5.62 -24.22
N LYS A 160 3.36 6.45 -24.98
CA LYS A 160 3.84 7.76 -25.44
C LYS A 160 4.36 8.63 -24.29
N GLN A 161 3.72 8.54 -23.12
CA GLN A 161 4.07 9.35 -21.95
C GLN A 161 5.19 8.74 -21.10
N PHE A 162 5.71 7.57 -21.48
CA PHE A 162 6.63 6.80 -20.66
C PHE A 162 7.90 7.56 -20.32
N ASP A 163 8.48 8.28 -21.28
CA ASP A 163 9.70 9.07 -21.12
C ASP A 163 9.53 10.17 -20.06
N THR A 164 8.38 10.85 -20.09
CA THR A 164 8.02 11.88 -19.10
C THR A 164 7.84 11.26 -17.70
N LEU A 165 7.19 10.10 -17.62
CA LEU A 165 6.97 9.41 -16.34
C LEU A 165 8.26 8.83 -15.75
N LEU A 166 9.18 8.34 -16.60
CA LEU A 166 10.52 7.93 -16.19
C LEU A 166 11.30 9.10 -15.61
N TYR A 167 11.33 10.24 -16.30
CA TYR A 167 11.93 11.47 -15.76
C TYR A 167 11.37 11.78 -14.36
N LEU A 168 10.04 11.81 -14.21
CA LEU A 168 9.40 12.08 -12.92
C LEU A 168 9.73 11.03 -11.85
N ALA A 169 9.90 9.75 -12.22
CA ALA A 169 10.26 8.69 -11.29
C ALA A 169 11.63 8.90 -10.64
N PHE A 170 12.58 9.55 -11.34
CA PHE A 170 13.90 9.89 -10.79
C PHE A 170 13.95 11.26 -10.08
N GLN A 171 12.90 12.10 -10.18
CA GLN A 171 12.84 13.38 -9.46
C GLN A 171 12.45 13.21 -7.98
N HIS A 172 13.30 12.58 -7.16
CA HIS A 172 13.03 12.31 -5.75
C HIS A 172 13.54 13.42 -4.79
N PRO A 173 12.99 13.55 -3.56
CA PRO A 173 13.35 14.63 -2.63
C PRO A 173 14.83 14.68 -2.27
N TYR A 174 15.49 13.53 -2.25
CA TYR A 174 16.90 13.38 -1.89
C TYR A 174 17.86 13.76 -3.02
N TYR A 175 17.39 13.82 -4.27
CA TYR A 175 18.09 14.41 -5.41
C TYR A 175 18.07 15.96 -5.33
N VAL A 176 17.06 16.52 -4.64
CA VAL A 176 16.67 17.93 -4.68
C VAL A 176 17.27 18.79 -3.54
N SER A 177 18.16 18.25 -2.73
CA SER A 177 19.00 19.07 -1.83
C SER A 177 19.85 20.12 -2.57
N CYS A 178 19.99 20.02 -3.90
CA CYS A 178 20.79 20.92 -4.74
C CYS A 178 20.02 21.95 -5.60
N SER A 179 18.68 21.95 -5.73
CA SER A 179 17.98 22.98 -6.57
C SER A 179 16.51 23.26 -6.20
N ARG A 180 16.14 24.54 -6.06
CA ARG A 180 14.78 25.00 -5.67
C ARG A 180 13.69 24.79 -6.74
N VAL A 181 14.06 24.57 -8.01
CA VAL A 181 13.13 24.48 -9.15
C VAL A 181 12.41 23.12 -9.18
N ASN A 182 13.04 22.07 -8.67
CA ASN A 182 12.56 20.67 -8.79
C ASN A 182 11.55 20.27 -7.71
N ALA A 183 11.32 21.13 -6.71
CA ALA A 183 10.40 20.84 -5.60
C ALA A 183 8.95 20.59 -6.06
N ARG A 184 8.53 21.10 -7.23
CA ARG A 184 7.19 20.87 -7.79
C ARG A 184 7.03 19.45 -8.34
N HIS A 185 8.00 18.96 -9.12
CA HIS A 185 8.00 17.63 -9.74
C HIS A 185 8.13 16.55 -8.68
N VAL A 186 8.94 16.80 -7.64
CA VAL A 186 9.04 15.93 -6.47
C VAL A 186 7.68 15.79 -5.76
N LYS A 187 7.03 16.92 -5.44
CA LYS A 187 5.79 16.92 -4.63
C LYS A 187 4.57 16.35 -5.34
N HIS A 188 4.45 16.63 -6.64
CA HIS A 188 3.28 16.26 -7.43
C HIS A 188 3.61 15.04 -8.30
N GLY A 189 4.53 15.11 -9.25
CA GLY A 189 4.83 13.97 -10.15
C GLY A 189 5.38 12.74 -9.41
N HIS A 190 6.60 12.84 -8.90
CA HIS A 190 7.31 11.72 -8.28
C HIS A 190 6.53 11.10 -7.10
N ALA A 191 6.07 11.92 -6.16
CA ALA A 191 5.36 11.41 -4.99
C ALA A 191 4.02 10.72 -5.35
N ARG A 192 3.33 11.13 -6.42
CA ARG A 192 2.10 10.47 -6.89
C ARG A 192 2.42 9.11 -7.52
N LEU A 193 3.47 9.04 -8.34
CA LEU A 193 3.94 7.78 -8.91
C LEU A 193 4.39 6.79 -7.82
N MET A 194 5.15 7.29 -6.84
CA MET A 194 5.59 6.50 -5.69
C MET A 194 4.39 5.95 -4.88
N PHE A 195 3.38 6.80 -4.65
CA PHE A 195 2.15 6.40 -3.97
C PHE A 195 1.41 5.28 -4.73
N LEU A 196 1.24 5.39 -6.04
CA LEU A 196 0.59 4.35 -6.84
C LEU A 196 1.42 3.06 -6.88
N GLY A 197 2.71 3.19 -7.20
CA GLY A 197 3.59 2.05 -7.45
C GLY A 197 3.81 1.16 -6.24
N GLN A 198 3.69 1.69 -5.00
CA GLN A 198 3.65 0.87 -3.80
C GLN A 198 2.56 -0.22 -3.90
N TYR A 199 1.33 0.17 -4.20
CA TYR A 199 0.19 -0.76 -4.19
C TYR A 199 0.17 -1.68 -5.41
N VAL A 200 0.69 -1.19 -6.54
CA VAL A 200 0.94 -2.03 -7.73
C VAL A 200 1.88 -3.18 -7.39
N LEU A 201 3.03 -2.88 -6.77
CA LEU A 201 4.02 -3.89 -6.38
C LEU A 201 3.47 -4.88 -5.36
N GLU A 202 2.74 -4.38 -4.36
CA GLU A 202 2.13 -5.24 -3.33
C GLU A 202 1.07 -6.18 -3.92
N LEU A 203 0.27 -5.73 -4.91
CA LEU A 203 -0.70 -6.59 -5.60
C LEU A 203 0.00 -7.59 -6.52
N ALA A 204 0.99 -7.16 -7.32
CA ALA A 204 1.73 -8.01 -8.23
C ALA A 204 2.36 -9.20 -7.51
N LEU A 205 3.09 -8.94 -6.41
CA LEU A 205 3.71 -9.99 -5.61
C LEU A 205 2.67 -10.84 -4.85
N CYS A 206 1.54 -10.27 -4.43
CA CYS A 206 0.44 -11.02 -3.83
C CYS A 206 -0.11 -12.06 -4.80
N GLU A 207 -0.44 -11.66 -6.04
CA GLU A 207 -0.93 -12.56 -7.08
C GLU A 207 0.09 -13.64 -7.44
N PHE A 208 1.36 -13.26 -7.56
CA PHE A 208 2.44 -14.19 -7.87
C PHE A 208 2.62 -15.24 -6.77
N PHE A 209 2.71 -14.84 -5.50
CA PHE A 209 2.93 -15.78 -4.39
C PHE A 209 1.71 -16.64 -4.07
N LEU A 210 0.49 -16.12 -4.26
CA LEU A 210 -0.72 -16.93 -4.12
C LEU A 210 -0.72 -18.09 -5.12
N GLN A 211 -0.34 -17.83 -6.37
CA GLN A 211 -0.28 -18.84 -7.44
C GLN A 211 0.92 -19.78 -7.31
N ARG A 212 2.09 -19.26 -6.90
CA ARG A 212 3.32 -20.08 -6.74
C ARG A 212 3.26 -21.00 -5.52
N TYR A 213 2.62 -20.56 -4.44
CA TYR A 213 2.52 -21.29 -3.17
C TYR A 213 1.04 -21.51 -2.77
N PRO A 214 0.32 -22.38 -3.49
CA PRO A 214 -1.11 -22.61 -3.24
C PRO A 214 -1.41 -23.20 -1.85
N ARG A 215 -0.45 -23.92 -1.26
CA ARG A 215 -0.59 -24.58 0.05
C ARG A 215 -0.11 -23.73 1.24
N GLU A 216 0.69 -22.69 0.99
CA GLU A 216 1.17 -21.83 2.09
C GLU A 216 0.05 -20.90 2.58
N SER A 217 0.08 -20.55 3.87
CA SER A 217 -0.80 -19.52 4.39
C SER A 217 -0.32 -18.11 3.97
N PRO A 218 -1.18 -17.08 4.02
CA PRO A 218 -0.78 -15.71 3.66
C PRO A 218 0.32 -15.10 4.54
N GLY A 219 0.56 -15.63 5.75
CA GLY A 219 1.59 -15.11 6.66
C GLY A 219 3.01 -15.19 6.08
N PRO A 220 3.51 -16.40 5.76
CA PRO A 220 4.76 -16.61 5.03
C PRO A 220 4.90 -15.77 3.76
N MET A 221 3.84 -15.66 2.95
CA MET A 221 3.85 -14.85 1.73
C MET A 221 4.13 -13.37 2.01
N ARG A 222 3.50 -12.80 3.04
CA ARG A 222 3.75 -11.41 3.45
C ARG A 222 5.20 -11.18 3.90
N GLU A 223 5.83 -12.17 4.52
CA GLU A 223 7.25 -12.10 4.90
C GLU A 223 8.15 -12.09 3.66
N ARG A 224 7.88 -12.95 2.67
CA ARG A 224 8.59 -12.97 1.38
C ARG A 224 8.49 -11.62 0.67
N VAL A 225 7.28 -11.06 0.58
CA VAL A 225 7.06 -9.72 0.00
C VAL A 225 7.87 -8.66 0.75
N PHE A 226 7.80 -8.65 2.09
CA PHE A 226 8.55 -7.68 2.88
C PHE A 226 10.06 -7.81 2.72
N ALA A 227 10.58 -9.03 2.53
CA ALA A 227 12.00 -9.24 2.27
C ALA A 227 12.41 -8.77 0.87
N LEU A 228 11.60 -9.01 -0.16
CA LEU A 228 11.94 -8.58 -1.53
C LEU A 228 11.88 -7.05 -1.70
N ILE A 229 10.76 -6.43 -1.33
CA ILE A 229 10.51 -4.99 -1.55
C ILE A 229 10.74 -4.14 -0.30
N GLY A 230 11.30 -4.74 0.76
CA GLY A 230 11.64 -4.03 1.99
C GLY A 230 12.72 -2.99 1.74
N LYS A 231 12.60 -1.82 2.41
CA LYS A 231 13.53 -0.68 2.26
C LYS A 231 15.02 -1.04 2.41
N ARG A 232 15.33 -2.13 3.13
CA ARG A 232 16.68 -2.65 3.37
C ARG A 232 17.30 -3.27 2.11
N TYR A 233 16.48 -3.91 1.27
CA TYR A 233 16.92 -4.68 0.12
C TYR A 233 16.85 -3.89 -1.18
N LEU A 234 16.00 -2.86 -1.26
CA LEU A 234 15.87 -2.02 -2.46
C LEU A 234 17.19 -1.41 -2.98
N PRO A 235 18.13 -0.95 -2.14
CA PRO A 235 19.44 -0.52 -2.64
C PRO A 235 20.22 -1.62 -3.39
N LYS A 236 20.14 -2.89 -2.95
CA LYS A 236 20.76 -4.06 -3.62
C LYS A 236 20.20 -4.20 -5.03
N TRP A 237 18.87 -4.12 -5.16
CA TRP A 237 18.19 -4.28 -6.44
C TRP A 237 18.46 -3.11 -7.40
N ILE A 238 18.46 -1.87 -6.92
CA ILE A 238 18.81 -0.70 -7.76
C ILE A 238 20.25 -0.80 -8.27
N LYS A 239 21.17 -1.29 -7.44
CA LYS A 239 22.55 -1.54 -7.86
C LYS A 239 22.62 -2.67 -8.89
N ALA A 240 21.88 -3.76 -8.69
CA ALA A 240 21.81 -4.88 -9.64
C ALA A 240 21.29 -4.46 -11.02
N ALA A 241 20.31 -3.56 -11.07
CA ALA A 241 19.80 -2.98 -12.32
C ALA A 241 20.69 -1.85 -12.89
N SER A 242 21.85 -1.57 -12.30
CA SER A 242 22.76 -0.48 -12.70
C SER A 242 22.13 0.93 -12.69
N LEU A 243 21.05 1.16 -11.93
CA LEU A 243 20.35 2.45 -11.85
C LEU A 243 20.87 3.37 -10.72
N HIS A 244 21.83 2.90 -9.94
CA HIS A 244 22.31 3.58 -8.72
C HIS A 244 22.92 4.96 -9.00
N ASN A 245 23.62 5.14 -10.13
CA ASN A 245 24.22 6.42 -10.52
C ASN A 245 23.16 7.49 -10.81
N LEU A 246 21.98 7.09 -11.29
CA LEU A 246 20.88 8.02 -11.57
C LEU A 246 20.14 8.44 -10.30
N VAL A 247 20.06 7.54 -9.31
CA VAL A 247 19.49 7.84 -7.98
C VAL A 247 20.46 8.68 -7.15
N PHE A 248 21.75 8.42 -7.26
CA PHE A 248 22.81 9.10 -6.52
C PHE A 248 23.93 9.57 -7.47
N PRO A 249 23.75 10.71 -8.19
CA PRO A 249 24.72 11.15 -9.19
C PRO A 249 26.11 11.51 -8.65
N PHE A 250 26.15 11.98 -7.40
CA PHE A 250 27.38 12.52 -6.79
C PHE A 250 27.97 11.60 -5.72
N ASP A 251 27.21 10.62 -5.25
CA ASP A 251 27.54 9.82 -4.08
C ASP A 251 27.59 8.33 -4.42
N ASP A 252 28.61 7.65 -3.91
CA ASP A 252 28.69 6.20 -3.99
C ASP A 252 27.70 5.57 -2.98
N ILE A 253 26.80 4.72 -3.49
CA ILE A 253 25.74 4.05 -2.71
C ILE A 253 26.28 3.26 -1.51
N ASP A 254 27.51 2.73 -1.63
CA ASP A 254 28.13 1.93 -0.57
C ASP A 254 28.65 2.81 0.58
N LYS A 255 29.01 4.07 0.29
CA LYS A 255 29.51 5.04 1.26
C LYS A 255 28.37 5.80 1.97
N LEU A 256 27.18 5.83 1.38
CA LEU A 256 26.02 6.50 1.94
C LEU A 256 25.53 5.84 3.23
N ARG A 257 25.07 6.69 4.16
CA ARG A 257 24.50 6.19 5.42
C ARG A 257 23.18 5.49 5.12
N ARG A 258 22.88 4.45 5.89
CA ARG A 258 21.66 3.64 5.76
C ARG A 258 20.37 4.48 5.68
N HIS A 259 20.27 5.50 6.51
CA HIS A 259 19.08 6.35 6.59
C HIS A 259 18.90 7.30 5.40
N GLU A 260 19.93 7.50 4.57
CA GLU A 260 19.88 8.32 3.35
C GLU A 260 19.63 7.43 2.13
N ARG A 261 20.35 6.30 2.03
CA ARG A 261 20.24 5.40 0.87
C ARG A 261 18.91 4.67 0.78
N GLU A 262 18.38 4.17 1.90
CA GLU A 262 17.16 3.34 1.90
C GLU A 262 15.91 4.12 1.46
N PRO A 263 15.62 5.34 1.98
CA PRO A 263 14.43 6.08 1.58
C PRO A 263 14.47 6.54 0.13
N ALA A 264 15.61 7.00 -0.37
CA ALA A 264 15.76 7.44 -1.77
C ALA A 264 15.57 6.27 -2.74
N SER A 265 16.25 5.15 -2.50
CA SER A 265 16.10 3.91 -3.26
C SER A 265 14.64 3.46 -3.29
N LYS A 266 14.00 3.43 -2.12
CA LYS A 266 12.58 3.07 -2.01
C LYS A 266 11.67 3.98 -2.81
N SER A 267 11.90 5.28 -2.74
CA SER A 267 11.08 6.29 -3.41
C SER A 267 11.12 6.12 -4.94
N VAL A 268 12.31 5.96 -5.50
CA VAL A 268 12.52 5.77 -6.95
C VAL A 268 11.99 4.42 -7.39
N PHE A 269 12.30 3.34 -6.66
CA PHE A 269 11.84 2.00 -7.01
C PHE A 269 10.31 1.95 -7.10
N TRP A 270 9.59 2.49 -6.10
CA TRP A 270 8.14 2.55 -6.15
C TRP A 270 7.62 3.46 -7.28
N ALA A 271 8.21 4.63 -7.48
CA ALA A 271 7.78 5.54 -8.55
C ALA A 271 7.96 4.92 -9.95
N LEU A 272 9.04 4.18 -10.16
CA LEU A 272 9.33 3.48 -11.41
C LEU A 272 8.22 2.47 -11.76
N PHE A 273 7.83 1.63 -10.80
CA PHE A 273 6.75 0.67 -11.02
C PHE A 273 5.37 1.31 -11.17
N GLY A 274 5.17 2.49 -10.57
CA GLY A 274 4.01 3.33 -10.85
C GLY A 274 3.96 3.77 -12.33
N ALA A 275 5.09 4.21 -12.89
CA ALA A 275 5.19 4.62 -14.30
C ALA A 275 4.98 3.44 -15.26
N ILE A 276 5.63 2.30 -15.00
CA ILE A 276 5.52 1.08 -15.82
C ILE A 276 4.08 0.59 -15.85
N TYR A 277 3.43 0.52 -14.68
CA TYR A 277 2.03 0.08 -14.60
C TYR A 277 1.07 0.97 -15.39
N LEU A 278 1.26 2.29 -15.35
CA LEU A 278 0.41 3.21 -16.10
C LEU A 278 0.56 3.05 -17.61
N CYS A 279 1.76 2.73 -18.10
CA CYS A 279 2.06 2.65 -19.54
C CYS A 279 1.81 1.27 -20.13
N TYR A 280 2.17 0.20 -19.42
CA TYR A 280 2.22 -1.16 -19.96
C TYR A 280 1.40 -2.19 -19.15
N GLY A 281 0.91 -1.82 -17.96
CA GLY A 281 0.10 -2.69 -17.11
C GLY A 281 0.90 -3.71 -16.27
N MET A 282 0.20 -4.68 -15.67
CA MET A 282 0.78 -5.68 -14.75
C MET A 282 1.78 -6.67 -15.38
N PRO A 283 1.60 -7.16 -16.62
CA PRO A 283 2.57 -8.09 -17.22
C PRO A 283 4.00 -7.53 -17.25
N GLU A 284 4.13 -6.24 -17.56
CA GLU A 284 5.41 -5.56 -17.63
C GLU A 284 6.03 -5.33 -16.25
N VAL A 285 5.19 -5.14 -15.22
CA VAL A 285 5.64 -5.09 -13.82
C VAL A 285 6.34 -6.39 -13.43
N TYR A 286 5.80 -7.55 -13.83
CA TYR A 286 6.45 -8.84 -13.58
C TYR A 286 7.78 -8.99 -14.31
N ARG A 287 7.82 -8.62 -15.60
CA ARG A 287 9.05 -8.66 -16.40
C ARG A 287 10.15 -7.84 -15.75
N VAL A 288 9.86 -6.58 -15.41
CA VAL A 288 10.87 -5.70 -14.82
C VAL A 288 11.28 -6.18 -13.43
N LEU A 289 10.35 -6.67 -12.60
CA LEU A 289 10.69 -7.20 -11.27
C LEU A 289 11.67 -8.38 -11.31
N PHE A 290 11.40 -9.36 -12.16
CA PHE A 290 12.11 -10.63 -12.12
C PHE A 290 13.23 -10.76 -13.15
N GLU A 291 13.08 -10.16 -14.34
CA GLU A 291 14.08 -10.19 -15.40
C GLU A 291 15.11 -9.08 -15.24
N VAL A 292 14.66 -7.84 -15.08
CA VAL A 292 15.55 -6.67 -15.04
C VAL A 292 16.21 -6.52 -13.68
N PHE A 293 15.41 -6.51 -12.60
CA PHE A 293 15.94 -6.41 -11.24
C PHE A 293 16.51 -7.75 -10.72
N GLY A 294 16.27 -8.86 -11.43
CA GLY A 294 16.81 -10.17 -11.06
C GLY A 294 16.35 -10.67 -9.69
N MET A 295 15.15 -10.27 -9.25
CA MET A 295 14.64 -10.68 -7.94
C MET A 295 14.42 -12.19 -7.91
N ASP A 296 15.07 -12.90 -7.00
CA ASP A 296 14.85 -14.32 -6.80
C ASP A 296 13.82 -14.55 -5.68
N PRO A 297 12.62 -15.12 -5.98
CA PRO A 297 11.64 -15.50 -4.97
C PRO A 297 12.11 -16.56 -3.98
N GLU A 298 13.19 -17.28 -4.30
CA GLU A 298 13.75 -18.37 -3.50
C GLU A 298 15.01 -17.95 -2.72
N ASP A 299 15.49 -16.71 -2.83
CA ASP A 299 16.65 -16.18 -2.09
C ASP A 299 16.51 -16.50 -0.58
N GLU A 300 17.59 -17.01 0.03
CA GLU A 300 17.62 -17.41 1.45
C GLU A 300 17.21 -16.26 2.38
N ASP A 301 17.63 -15.04 2.05
CA ASP A 301 17.29 -13.83 2.81
C ASP A 301 15.78 -13.50 2.76
N CYS A 302 15.08 -14.05 1.77
CA CYS A 302 13.66 -13.82 1.52
C CYS A 302 12.76 -14.95 2.02
N GLN A 303 13.34 -16.04 2.54
CA GLN A 303 12.55 -17.16 3.05
C GLN A 303 11.86 -16.80 4.37
N PRO A 304 10.57 -17.17 4.52
CA PRO A 304 9.82 -16.92 5.74
C PRO A 304 10.39 -17.74 6.90
N LYS A 305 10.13 -17.29 8.13
CA LYS A 305 10.54 -18.06 9.32
C LYS A 305 9.85 -19.42 9.32
N LYS A 306 10.62 -20.49 9.58
CA LYS A 306 10.07 -21.86 9.74
C LYS A 306 9.04 -21.86 10.86
N ARG A 307 7.83 -22.34 10.55
CA ARG A 307 6.70 -22.45 11.48
C ARG A 307 6.10 -23.85 11.36
N ARG A 308 5.39 -24.29 12.40
CA ARG A 308 4.54 -25.47 12.31
C ARG A 308 3.49 -25.21 11.21
N GLN A 309 3.62 -25.91 10.10
CA GLN A 309 2.59 -25.92 9.07
C GLN A 309 1.53 -26.94 9.47
N LEU A 310 0.27 -26.59 9.24
CA LEU A 310 -0.82 -27.56 9.32
C LEU A 310 -0.72 -28.46 8.11
N GLU A 311 -0.98 -29.75 8.31
CA GLU A 311 -1.00 -30.70 7.22
C GLU A 311 -2.19 -30.40 6.30
N ASP A 312 -1.91 -30.19 5.01
CA ASP A 312 -2.92 -29.90 4.00
C ASP A 312 -3.15 -31.15 3.15
N VAL A 313 -4.09 -31.97 3.60
CA VAL A 313 -4.46 -33.24 2.94
C VAL A 313 -5.32 -33.00 1.69
N ASP A 314 -5.87 -31.80 1.53
CA ASP A 314 -6.75 -31.49 0.41
C ASP A 314 -5.99 -31.37 -0.92
N TYR A 315 -6.69 -31.68 -2.00
CA TYR A 315 -6.16 -31.54 -3.36
C TYR A 315 -5.92 -30.08 -3.72
N VAL A 316 -4.97 -29.85 -4.61
CA VAL A 316 -4.78 -28.56 -5.27
C VAL A 316 -5.23 -28.73 -6.73
N SER A 317 -5.62 -27.63 -7.39
CA SER A 317 -5.90 -27.68 -8.82
C SER A 317 -4.70 -28.27 -9.57
N ALA A 318 -4.95 -29.11 -10.58
CA ALA A 318 -3.91 -29.82 -11.33
C ALA A 318 -2.79 -28.91 -11.88
N GLU A 319 -3.11 -27.65 -12.18
CA GLU A 319 -2.16 -26.64 -12.67
C GLU A 319 -1.07 -26.27 -11.64
N PHE A 320 -1.31 -26.47 -10.35
CA PHE A 320 -0.34 -26.18 -9.29
C PHE A 320 0.16 -27.43 -8.56
N ASP A 321 -0.30 -28.62 -8.95
CA ASP A 321 0.11 -29.86 -8.31
C ASP A 321 1.50 -30.28 -8.83
N GLY A 322 2.46 -30.44 -7.93
CA GLY A 322 3.85 -30.79 -8.26
C GLY A 322 4.68 -29.73 -9.02
N ARG A 323 4.08 -28.62 -9.49
CA ARG A 323 4.77 -27.57 -10.26
C ARG A 323 4.73 -26.21 -9.57
N LYS A 324 5.89 -25.62 -9.30
CA LYS A 324 6.03 -24.20 -8.93
C LYS A 324 5.98 -23.35 -10.21
N LEU A 325 4.97 -22.49 -10.34
CA LEU A 325 4.86 -21.57 -11.47
C LEU A 325 6.01 -20.56 -11.50
N SER A 326 6.56 -20.33 -12.69
CA SER A 326 7.51 -19.24 -12.92
C SER A 326 6.79 -17.89 -13.01
N TRP A 327 7.53 -16.79 -12.96
CA TRP A 327 6.92 -15.48 -13.17
C TRP A 327 6.44 -15.29 -14.61
N GLN A 328 7.11 -15.91 -15.59
CA GLN A 328 6.67 -15.88 -16.99
C GLN A 328 5.34 -16.61 -17.15
N ASP A 329 5.17 -17.75 -16.46
CA ASP A 329 3.92 -18.51 -16.47
C ASP A 329 2.74 -17.65 -15.97
N VAL A 330 3.00 -16.78 -14.98
CA VAL A 330 1.98 -15.87 -14.42
C VAL A 330 1.75 -14.66 -15.32
N ALA A 331 2.81 -14.01 -15.81
CA ALA A 331 2.73 -12.78 -16.60
C ALA A 331 2.13 -12.97 -17.99
N THR A 332 2.43 -14.11 -18.63
CA THR A 332 1.96 -14.44 -19.99
C THR A 332 0.59 -15.11 -20.01
N TYR A 333 0.06 -15.46 -18.84
CA TYR A 333 -1.21 -16.16 -18.75
C TYR A 333 -2.35 -15.30 -19.29
N ARG A 334 -2.95 -15.75 -20.39
CA ARG A 334 -4.20 -15.22 -20.91
C ARG A 334 -5.30 -16.25 -20.65
N PRO A 335 -6.37 -15.89 -19.92
CA PRO A 335 -7.50 -16.79 -19.78
C PRO A 335 -8.12 -17.06 -21.16
N PRO A 336 -8.65 -18.27 -21.41
CA PRO A 336 -9.43 -18.57 -22.61
C PRO A 336 -10.59 -17.59 -22.80
N GLU A 337 -11.06 -17.37 -24.04
CA GLU A 337 -12.19 -16.47 -24.31
C GLU A 337 -13.47 -16.87 -23.53
N ASP A 338 -13.68 -18.17 -23.37
CA ASP A 338 -14.82 -18.74 -22.63
C ASP A 338 -14.51 -18.98 -21.14
N ALA A 339 -13.50 -18.31 -20.60
CA ALA A 339 -13.16 -18.45 -19.18
C ALA A 339 -14.31 -17.96 -18.29
N LEU A 340 -14.63 -18.77 -17.28
CA LEU A 340 -15.64 -18.44 -16.28
C LEU A 340 -15.30 -17.17 -15.50
N PHE A 341 -14.03 -16.87 -15.31
CA PHE A 341 -13.55 -15.81 -14.42
C PHE A 341 -12.58 -14.87 -15.11
N ALA A 342 -12.49 -13.63 -14.64
CA ALA A 342 -11.48 -12.67 -15.05
C ALA A 342 -10.05 -13.15 -14.72
N HIS A 343 -9.85 -13.71 -13.51
CA HIS A 343 -8.56 -14.23 -13.06
C HIS A 343 -8.69 -15.68 -12.54
N PRO A 344 -8.83 -16.67 -13.43
CA PRO A 344 -9.17 -18.04 -13.04
C PRO A 344 -8.07 -18.75 -12.25
N ARG A 345 -6.78 -18.51 -12.54
CA ARG A 345 -5.68 -19.06 -11.74
C ARG A 345 -5.65 -18.49 -10.33
N VAL A 346 -5.85 -17.17 -10.19
CA VAL A 346 -5.92 -16.52 -8.88
C VAL A 346 -7.13 -17.04 -8.09
N PHE A 347 -8.29 -17.22 -8.75
CA PHE A 347 -9.46 -17.84 -8.14
C PHE A 347 -9.13 -19.24 -7.60
N ARG A 348 -8.58 -20.13 -8.43
CA ARG A 348 -8.21 -21.50 -8.06
C ARG A 348 -7.10 -21.59 -7.01
N ALA A 349 -6.23 -20.58 -6.96
CA ALA A 349 -5.21 -20.47 -5.93
C ALA A 349 -5.83 -20.06 -4.58
N CYS A 350 -6.93 -19.32 -4.57
CA CYS A 350 -7.57 -18.83 -3.34
C CYS A 350 -8.71 -19.73 -2.85
N VAL A 351 -9.49 -20.30 -3.76
CA VAL A 351 -10.65 -21.16 -3.48
C VAL A 351 -10.24 -22.61 -3.64
N PRO A 352 -10.19 -23.41 -2.57
CA PRO A 352 -9.75 -24.79 -2.64
C PRO A 352 -10.74 -25.66 -3.44
N PRO A 353 -10.26 -26.66 -4.20
CA PRO A 353 -11.15 -27.66 -4.78
C PRO A 353 -11.83 -28.44 -3.65
N GLY A 354 -13.09 -28.82 -3.85
CA GLY A 354 -13.90 -29.46 -2.81
C GLY A 354 -14.91 -28.53 -2.13
N MET A 355 -14.95 -27.24 -2.48
CA MET A 355 -16.03 -26.35 -2.02
C MET A 355 -17.43 -26.84 -2.40
N HIS A 356 -17.56 -27.64 -3.46
CA HIS A 356 -18.83 -28.29 -3.83
C HIS A 356 -19.39 -29.21 -2.73
N ARG A 357 -18.55 -29.73 -1.81
CA ARG A 357 -18.98 -30.54 -0.65
C ARG A 357 -19.92 -29.77 0.28
N PHE A 358 -19.86 -28.43 0.22
CA PHE A 358 -20.68 -27.55 1.04
C PHE A 358 -21.99 -27.11 0.35
N ARG A 359 -22.28 -27.60 -0.86
CA ARG A 359 -23.54 -27.32 -1.55
C ARG A 359 -24.73 -27.90 -0.78
N GLY A 360 -25.85 -27.20 -0.83
CA GLY A 360 -27.09 -27.65 -0.20
C GLY A 360 -27.05 -27.62 1.33
N ASN A 361 -26.09 -26.92 1.92
CA ASN A 361 -26.13 -26.66 3.36
C ASN A 361 -27.11 -25.51 3.68
N ILE A 362 -27.42 -25.34 4.97
CA ILE A 362 -28.36 -24.31 5.44
C ILE A 362 -27.93 -22.90 4.98
N TRP A 363 -26.62 -22.63 4.96
CA TRP A 363 -26.10 -21.34 4.51
C TRP A 363 -26.38 -21.08 3.03
N ASP A 364 -26.25 -22.10 2.18
CA ASP A 364 -26.45 -22.04 0.72
C ASP A 364 -27.93 -21.80 0.34
N PHE A 365 -28.86 -22.31 1.15
CA PHE A 365 -30.30 -22.08 1.00
C PHE A 365 -30.75 -20.74 1.58
N ASP A 366 -30.38 -20.44 2.83
CA ASP A 366 -30.95 -19.29 3.55
C ASP A 366 -30.13 -18.01 3.38
N SER A 367 -28.81 -18.12 3.53
CA SER A 367 -27.91 -16.96 3.62
C SER A 367 -27.45 -16.48 2.25
N ARG A 368 -27.05 -17.40 1.37
CA ARG A 368 -26.54 -17.06 0.02
C ARG A 368 -27.48 -16.15 -0.77
N PRO A 369 -28.80 -16.41 -0.90
CA PRO A 369 -29.67 -15.53 -1.69
C PRO A 369 -29.73 -14.10 -1.13
N GLN A 370 -29.69 -13.95 0.20
CA GLN A 370 -29.69 -12.65 0.87
C GLN A 370 -28.39 -11.89 0.65
N VAL A 371 -27.25 -12.59 0.76
CA VAL A 371 -25.92 -12.03 0.49
C VAL A 371 -25.83 -11.60 -0.97
N MET A 372 -26.20 -12.47 -1.91
CA MET A 372 -26.17 -12.15 -3.34
C MET A 372 -27.04 -10.95 -3.70
N ARG A 373 -28.28 -10.90 -3.18
CA ARG A 373 -29.17 -9.75 -3.36
C ARG A 373 -28.56 -8.46 -2.82
N THR A 374 -27.96 -8.51 -1.63
CA THR A 374 -27.35 -7.33 -0.99
C THR A 374 -26.13 -6.81 -1.75
N LEU A 375 -25.34 -7.72 -2.34
CA LEU A 375 -24.17 -7.38 -3.14
C LEU A 375 -24.51 -7.04 -4.61
N GLY A 376 -25.77 -7.20 -5.02
CA GLY A 376 -26.24 -6.92 -6.39
C GLY A 376 -25.85 -8.00 -7.39
N TYR A 377 -25.75 -9.26 -6.97
CA TYR A 377 -25.52 -10.42 -7.83
C TYR A 377 -26.83 -11.17 -8.13
N PRO A 378 -26.92 -11.87 -9.28
CA PRO A 378 -25.92 -11.96 -10.35
C PRO A 378 -25.81 -10.68 -11.19
N LEU A 379 -24.63 -10.42 -11.76
CA LEU A 379 -24.45 -9.29 -12.69
C LEU A 379 -25.01 -9.65 -14.06
N ARG A 380 -25.59 -8.66 -14.76
CA ARG A 380 -26.00 -8.81 -16.15
C ARG A 380 -24.77 -8.81 -17.03
N MET A 381 -24.48 -9.94 -17.66
CA MET A 381 -23.35 -10.13 -18.57
C MET A 381 -23.87 -10.60 -19.94
N ASN A 382 -23.23 -10.14 -21.01
CA ASN A 382 -23.49 -10.60 -22.37
C ASN A 382 -22.51 -11.74 -22.70
N ASP A 383 -22.61 -12.87 -21.99
CA ASP A 383 -21.83 -14.06 -22.33
C ASP A 383 -22.40 -14.70 -23.61
N ARG A 384 -21.54 -15.35 -24.41
CA ARG A 384 -21.95 -16.05 -25.64
C ARG A 384 -22.95 -17.17 -25.37
N LEU A 385 -22.81 -17.85 -24.22
CA LEU A 385 -23.65 -18.95 -23.77
C LEU A 385 -24.19 -18.68 -22.36
N PRO A 386 -25.49 -18.89 -22.10
CA PRO A 386 -26.09 -18.68 -20.78
C PRO A 386 -25.53 -19.65 -19.72
N GLU A 387 -25.08 -20.83 -20.12
CA GLU A 387 -24.48 -21.83 -19.23
C GLU A 387 -23.21 -21.33 -18.55
N ILE A 388 -22.42 -20.47 -19.22
CA ILE A 388 -21.21 -19.86 -18.65
C ILE A 388 -21.60 -18.91 -17.52
N THR A 389 -22.64 -18.11 -17.73
CA THR A 389 -23.17 -17.20 -16.70
C THR A 389 -23.68 -17.99 -15.50
N GLU A 390 -24.40 -19.09 -15.73
CA GLU A 390 -24.90 -19.96 -14.67
C GLU A 390 -23.76 -20.60 -13.86
N ALA A 391 -22.79 -21.22 -14.54
CA ALA A 391 -21.63 -21.82 -13.90
C ALA A 391 -20.82 -20.80 -13.10
N ARG A 392 -20.62 -19.59 -13.63
CA ARG A 392 -19.96 -18.49 -12.90
C ARG A 392 -20.71 -18.12 -11.63
N ASN A 393 -22.03 -18.03 -11.69
CA ASN A 393 -22.86 -17.69 -10.53
C ASN A 393 -22.84 -18.77 -9.44
N ILE A 394 -22.78 -20.04 -9.84
CA ILE A 394 -22.63 -21.16 -8.91
C ILE A 394 -21.28 -21.07 -8.18
N GLU A 395 -20.19 -20.87 -8.91
CA GLU A 395 -18.85 -20.75 -8.34
C GLU A 395 -18.68 -19.47 -7.50
N LEU A 396 -19.32 -18.37 -7.91
CA LEU A 396 -19.41 -17.16 -7.10
C LEU A 396 -20.11 -17.43 -5.76
N GLY A 397 -21.20 -18.21 -5.76
CA GLY A 397 -21.91 -18.61 -4.55
C GLY A 397 -21.03 -19.41 -3.59
N LEU A 398 -20.27 -20.39 -4.11
CA LEU A 398 -19.31 -21.17 -3.34
C LEU A 398 -18.18 -20.29 -2.78
N GLY A 399 -17.64 -19.40 -3.60
CA GLY A 399 -16.63 -18.44 -3.18
C GLY A 399 -17.15 -17.50 -2.09
N LEU A 400 -18.40 -17.04 -2.19
CA LEU A 400 -19.03 -16.19 -1.18
C LEU A 400 -19.13 -16.93 0.15
N GLN A 401 -19.55 -18.20 0.13
CA GLN A 401 -19.57 -19.00 1.35
C GLN A 401 -18.18 -19.08 2.01
N LEU A 402 -17.12 -19.28 1.23
CA LEU A 402 -15.75 -19.27 1.73
C LEU A 402 -15.36 -17.90 2.33
N CYS A 403 -15.79 -16.79 1.73
CA CYS A 403 -15.56 -15.44 2.29
C CYS A 403 -16.18 -15.27 3.68
N PHE A 404 -17.29 -15.93 3.97
CA PHE A 404 -17.98 -15.88 5.27
C PHE A 404 -17.50 -16.96 6.26
N LEU A 405 -16.60 -17.84 5.84
CA LEU A 405 -16.08 -18.93 6.67
C LEU A 405 -14.88 -18.46 7.49
N HIS A 406 -15.11 -18.22 8.78
CA HIS A 406 -14.08 -17.73 9.70
C HIS A 406 -13.02 -18.83 9.97
N PRO A 407 -11.73 -18.47 10.12
CA PRO A 407 -10.66 -19.40 10.45
C PRO A 407 -10.92 -20.32 11.66
N SER A 408 -11.79 -19.93 12.59
CA SER A 408 -12.07 -20.76 13.76
C SER A 408 -12.89 -22.02 13.47
N LYS A 409 -13.57 -22.13 12.31
CA LYS A 409 -14.45 -23.28 12.00
C LYS A 409 -13.66 -24.51 11.56
N TYR A 410 -12.97 -24.44 10.43
CA TYR A 410 -12.32 -25.61 9.81
C TYR A 410 -10.80 -25.51 9.68
N LYS A 411 -10.16 -24.39 10.03
CA LYS A 411 -8.72 -24.19 9.71
C LYS A 411 -7.79 -25.26 10.26
N PHE A 412 -8.11 -25.83 11.43
CA PHE A 412 -7.26 -26.85 12.05
C PHE A 412 -7.37 -28.22 11.38
N GLU A 413 -8.47 -28.50 10.69
CA GLU A 413 -8.71 -29.74 9.93
C GLU A 413 -8.36 -29.53 8.46
N HIS A 414 -8.81 -28.40 7.90
CA HIS A 414 -8.73 -28.02 6.50
C HIS A 414 -8.17 -26.59 6.38
N PRO A 415 -6.84 -26.41 6.33
CA PRO A 415 -6.18 -25.10 6.46
C PRO A 415 -6.58 -24.07 5.39
N ARG A 416 -7.01 -24.53 4.20
CA ARG A 416 -7.43 -23.67 3.08
C ARG A 416 -8.92 -23.35 3.06
N PHE A 417 -9.74 -24.04 3.84
CA PHE A 417 -11.18 -23.80 3.91
C PHE A 417 -11.49 -22.66 4.89
N CYS A 418 -10.92 -21.49 4.60
CA CYS A 418 -11.20 -20.25 5.30
C CYS A 418 -10.92 -19.03 4.40
N LEU A 419 -11.42 -17.87 4.81
CA LEU A 419 -11.34 -16.63 4.03
C LEU A 419 -9.93 -16.04 3.84
N GLU A 420 -8.89 -16.49 4.56
CA GLU A 420 -7.61 -15.76 4.72
C GLU A 420 -6.90 -15.43 3.40
N ARG A 421 -6.97 -16.33 2.40
CA ARG A 421 -6.32 -16.12 1.09
C ARG A 421 -7.06 -15.05 0.27
N LEU A 422 -8.39 -15.11 0.27
CA LEU A 422 -9.24 -14.09 -0.36
C LEU A 422 -9.14 -12.74 0.37
N GLU A 423 -9.03 -12.75 1.70
CA GLU A 423 -8.77 -11.54 2.50
C GLU A 423 -7.46 -10.89 2.08
N TYR A 424 -6.38 -11.66 1.94
CA TYR A 424 -5.08 -11.12 1.55
C TYR A 424 -5.13 -10.47 0.16
N LEU A 425 -5.70 -11.17 -0.82
CA LEU A 425 -5.91 -10.63 -2.17
C LEU A 425 -6.79 -9.37 -2.14
N GLY A 426 -7.90 -9.46 -1.41
CA GLY A 426 -8.89 -8.40 -1.23
C GLY A 426 -8.33 -7.13 -0.62
N GLN A 427 -7.47 -7.26 0.39
CA GLN A 427 -6.76 -6.13 0.97
C GLN A 427 -5.91 -5.40 -0.09
N LYS A 428 -5.14 -6.14 -0.91
CA LYS A 428 -4.24 -5.53 -1.90
C LYS A 428 -4.98 -4.87 -3.05
N ILE A 429 -6.05 -5.48 -3.54
CA ILE A 429 -6.85 -4.85 -4.59
C ILE A 429 -7.65 -3.64 -4.07
N GLN A 430 -8.14 -3.68 -2.82
CA GLN A 430 -8.76 -2.49 -2.18
C GLN A 430 -7.80 -1.31 -2.13
N ASP A 431 -6.56 -1.57 -1.72
CA ASP A 431 -5.52 -0.54 -1.62
C ASP A 431 -5.25 0.10 -2.99
N LEU A 432 -5.07 -0.71 -4.04
CA LEU A 432 -4.84 -0.21 -5.40
C LEU A 432 -6.04 0.56 -5.96
N VAL A 433 -7.26 0.02 -5.84
CA VAL A 433 -8.48 0.66 -6.35
C VAL A 433 -8.73 2.02 -5.70
N MET A 434 -8.53 2.12 -4.38
CA MET A 434 -8.64 3.39 -3.67
C MET A 434 -7.55 4.37 -4.09
N ALA A 435 -6.31 3.90 -4.29
CA ALA A 435 -5.21 4.74 -4.75
C ALA A 435 -5.49 5.35 -6.13
N GLU A 436 -5.96 4.54 -7.09
CA GLU A 436 -6.38 5.01 -8.42
C GLU A 436 -7.50 6.05 -8.32
N ARG A 437 -8.52 5.78 -7.50
CA ARG A 437 -9.65 6.68 -7.30
C ARG A 437 -9.21 8.03 -6.73
N LEU A 438 -8.35 8.02 -5.72
CA LEU A 438 -7.85 9.24 -5.08
C LEU A 438 -6.99 10.08 -6.02
N LEU A 439 -6.17 9.44 -6.85
CA LEU A 439 -5.34 10.11 -7.86
C LEU A 439 -6.21 10.85 -8.89
N MET A 440 -7.23 10.18 -9.41
CA MET A 440 -8.16 10.77 -10.38
C MET A 440 -9.04 11.87 -9.75
N LYS A 441 -9.45 11.72 -8.48
CA LYS A 441 -10.32 12.68 -7.80
C LYS A 441 -9.58 13.94 -7.33
N HIS A 442 -8.29 13.83 -7.04
CA HIS A 442 -7.49 14.91 -6.46
C HIS A 442 -6.25 15.19 -7.30
N LEU A 443 -6.43 15.84 -8.46
CA LEU A 443 -5.34 16.13 -9.41
C LEU A 443 -4.20 16.96 -8.79
N ASP A 444 -4.53 17.97 -7.99
CA ASP A 444 -3.55 18.87 -7.37
C ASP A 444 -2.96 18.34 -6.05
N ALA A 445 -3.44 17.21 -5.53
CA ALA A 445 -2.97 16.72 -4.25
C ALA A 445 -1.57 16.11 -4.34
N PRO A 446 -0.65 16.45 -3.40
CA PRO A 446 0.66 15.82 -3.34
C PRO A 446 0.56 14.37 -2.85
N GLY A 447 1.50 13.53 -3.27
CA GLY A 447 1.50 12.09 -2.95
C GLY A 447 1.37 11.77 -1.46
N LYS A 448 2.06 12.54 -0.59
CA LYS A 448 1.97 12.36 0.87
C LYS A 448 0.57 12.60 1.43
N TRP A 449 -0.16 13.58 0.88
CA TRP A 449 -1.54 13.84 1.30
C TRP A 449 -2.46 12.71 0.83
N LEU A 450 -2.24 12.18 -0.37
CA LEU A 450 -2.98 11.03 -0.89
C LEU A 450 -2.75 9.79 -0.03
N GLU A 451 -1.51 9.54 0.39
CA GLU A 451 -1.15 8.45 1.30
C GLU A 451 -1.86 8.57 2.66
N GLU A 452 -1.87 9.78 3.25
CA GLU A 452 -2.58 10.02 4.51
C GLU A 452 -4.10 9.84 4.34
N LYS A 453 -4.67 10.33 3.25
CA LYS A 453 -6.11 10.19 2.96
C LYS A 453 -6.49 8.73 2.72
N HIS A 454 -5.72 8.02 1.90
CA HIS A 454 -5.87 6.59 1.62
C HIS A 454 -5.91 5.78 2.92
N ARG A 455 -4.91 5.97 3.80
CA ARG A 455 -4.85 5.28 5.09
C ARG A 455 -6.05 5.59 5.98
N ARG A 456 -6.55 6.82 5.99
CA ARG A 456 -7.71 7.21 6.80
C ARG A 456 -9.01 6.59 6.28
N VAL A 457 -9.18 6.49 4.97
CA VAL A 457 -10.36 5.87 4.35
C VAL A 457 -10.35 4.35 4.56
N LEU A 458 -9.22 3.70 4.27
CA LEU A 458 -9.06 2.25 4.38
C LEU A 458 -8.61 1.77 5.76
N MET A 459 -8.78 2.57 6.83
CA MET A 459 -8.50 2.02 8.16
C MET A 459 -9.39 0.80 8.41
N ASN A 460 -8.76 -0.27 8.89
CA ASN A 460 -9.37 -1.52 9.35
C ASN A 460 -10.73 -1.36 10.08
N LYS A 461 -10.86 -0.29 10.89
CA LYS A 461 -12.09 0.06 11.61
C LYS A 461 -13.29 0.34 10.69
N PHE A 462 -13.08 0.94 9.52
CA PHE A 462 -14.13 1.35 8.58
C PHE A 462 -14.56 0.22 7.67
N CYS A 463 -13.63 -0.59 7.14
CA CYS A 463 -13.96 -1.73 6.27
C CYS A 463 -14.96 -2.70 6.94
N GLY A 464 -14.78 -3.00 8.22
CA GLY A 464 -15.75 -3.82 8.98
C GLY A 464 -17.06 -3.10 9.30
N LYS A 465 -17.09 -1.75 9.32
CA LYS A 465 -18.31 -0.96 9.54
C LYS A 465 -19.24 -1.06 8.33
N TYR A 466 -18.72 -0.92 7.11
CA TYR A 466 -19.53 -1.01 5.89
C TYR A 466 -20.23 -2.36 5.74
N LEU A 467 -19.53 -3.46 6.08
CA LEU A 467 -20.14 -4.80 6.11
C LEU A 467 -21.31 -4.88 7.12
N ARG A 468 -21.17 -4.22 8.28
CA ARG A 468 -22.21 -4.20 9.31
C ARG A 468 -23.42 -3.34 8.93
N GLU A 469 -23.19 -2.21 8.27
CA GLU A 469 -24.26 -1.34 7.75
C GLU A 469 -25.13 -2.04 6.70
N LYS A 470 -24.56 -2.99 5.95
CA LYS A 470 -25.29 -3.88 5.04
C LYS A 470 -25.87 -5.12 5.71
N PHE A 471 -25.79 -5.23 7.04
CA PHE A 471 -26.24 -6.38 7.82
C PHE A 471 -25.60 -7.73 7.45
N LEU A 472 -24.53 -7.72 6.65
CA LEU A 472 -23.88 -8.94 6.17
C LEU A 472 -23.11 -9.69 7.26
N HIS A 473 -22.71 -8.99 8.33
CA HIS A 473 -21.99 -9.59 9.47
C HIS A 473 -22.72 -10.75 10.17
N ARG A 474 -24.04 -10.89 9.99
CA ARG A 474 -24.84 -11.97 10.57
C ARG A 474 -24.62 -13.32 9.88
N PHE A 475 -24.11 -13.31 8.66
CA PHE A 475 -23.89 -14.52 7.87
C PHE A 475 -22.50 -15.13 8.07
N ILE A 476 -21.70 -14.59 8.98
CA ILE A 476 -20.34 -15.09 9.27
C ILE A 476 -20.46 -16.41 10.02
N ILE A 477 -19.77 -17.43 9.53
CA ILE A 477 -19.76 -18.78 10.10
C ILE A 477 -18.56 -18.89 11.05
N TYR A 478 -18.84 -18.98 12.35
CA TYR A 478 -17.86 -19.25 13.40
C TYR A 478 -17.94 -20.69 13.88
N SER A 479 -16.91 -21.18 14.57
CA SER A 479 -17.05 -22.37 15.41
C SER A 479 -17.95 -22.09 16.62
N ASP A 480 -18.68 -23.12 17.02
CA ASP A 480 -19.70 -23.05 18.06
C ASP A 480 -19.12 -22.59 19.41
N GLN A 481 -17.84 -22.91 19.65
CA GLN A 481 -17.10 -22.50 20.85
C GLN A 481 -16.83 -21.00 20.95
N VAL A 482 -16.75 -20.28 19.82
CA VAL A 482 -16.33 -18.87 19.80
C VAL A 482 -17.43 -17.92 19.37
N GLN A 483 -18.54 -18.42 18.83
CA GLN A 483 -19.60 -17.59 18.25
C GLN A 483 -20.09 -16.51 19.21
N ASP A 484 -20.45 -16.88 20.45
CA ASP A 484 -20.90 -15.94 21.47
C ASP A 484 -19.87 -14.84 21.77
N ALA A 485 -18.59 -15.21 21.81
CA ALA A 485 -17.51 -14.26 22.05
C ALA A 485 -17.40 -13.22 20.93
N TYR A 486 -17.57 -13.63 19.66
CA TYR A 486 -17.53 -12.70 18.52
C TYR A 486 -18.78 -11.83 18.41
N GLU A 487 -19.94 -12.29 18.86
CA GLU A 487 -21.17 -11.49 18.86
C GLU A 487 -21.11 -10.38 19.92
N HIS A 488 -20.66 -10.70 21.13
CA HIS A 488 -20.64 -9.79 22.28
C HIS A 488 -19.38 -8.92 22.34
N ASN A 489 -18.21 -9.42 21.90
CA ASN A 489 -16.95 -8.69 22.01
C ASN A 489 -16.61 -7.91 20.74
N ARG A 490 -16.78 -6.58 20.81
CA ARG A 490 -16.44 -5.66 19.72
C ARG A 490 -14.98 -5.78 19.25
N LYS A 491 -14.04 -6.10 20.13
CA LYS A 491 -12.61 -6.21 19.77
C LYS A 491 -12.35 -7.41 18.86
N LEU A 492 -13.11 -8.49 18.98
CA LEU A 492 -13.01 -9.68 18.13
C LEU A 492 -13.85 -9.53 16.86
N ARG A 493 -15.06 -8.96 16.99
CA ARG A 493 -15.99 -8.74 15.89
C ARG A 493 -15.44 -7.83 14.80
N ASN A 494 -14.78 -6.73 15.18
CA ASN A 494 -14.33 -5.73 14.22
C ASN A 494 -13.30 -6.30 13.21
N PRO A 495 -12.22 -6.98 13.65
CA PRO A 495 -11.33 -7.69 12.73
C PRO A 495 -12.05 -8.71 11.85
N ALA A 496 -12.91 -9.57 12.42
CA ALA A 496 -13.62 -10.58 11.62
C ALA A 496 -14.48 -9.97 10.50
N THR A 497 -15.28 -8.94 10.82
CA THR A 497 -16.07 -8.23 9.81
C THR A 497 -15.23 -7.50 8.76
N GLN A 498 -14.04 -7.03 9.14
CA GLN A 498 -13.10 -6.47 8.16
C GLN A 498 -12.59 -7.56 7.21
N SER A 499 -12.12 -8.68 7.75
CA SER A 499 -11.54 -9.77 6.97
C SER A 499 -12.54 -10.33 5.96
N VAL A 500 -13.81 -10.45 6.35
CA VAL A 500 -14.90 -10.86 5.44
C VAL A 500 -15.14 -9.81 4.34
N CYS A 501 -15.16 -8.51 4.69
CA CYS A 501 -15.29 -7.43 3.70
C CYS A 501 -14.15 -7.44 2.67
N GLN A 502 -12.91 -7.65 3.15
CA GLN A 502 -11.73 -7.83 2.30
C GLN A 502 -11.86 -9.07 1.44
N ALA A 503 -12.26 -10.21 2.00
CA ALA A 503 -12.44 -11.45 1.25
C ALA A 503 -13.48 -11.31 0.13
N ILE A 504 -14.59 -10.60 0.35
CA ILE A 504 -15.60 -10.32 -0.68
C ILE A 504 -14.97 -9.55 -1.86
N HIS A 505 -14.14 -8.54 -1.58
CA HIS A 505 -13.46 -7.80 -2.65
C HIS A 505 -12.38 -8.64 -3.35
N GLY A 506 -11.70 -9.54 -2.63
CA GLY A 506 -10.77 -10.49 -3.23
C GLY A 506 -11.45 -11.48 -4.16
N LEU A 507 -12.62 -11.99 -3.78
CA LEU A 507 -13.44 -12.87 -4.62
C LEU A 507 -13.96 -12.12 -5.85
N SER A 508 -14.53 -10.93 -5.66
CA SER A 508 -14.99 -10.06 -6.75
C SER A 508 -13.88 -9.79 -7.76
N TYR A 509 -12.67 -9.49 -7.28
CA TYR A 509 -11.50 -9.33 -8.13
C TYR A 509 -11.21 -10.59 -8.94
N ALA A 510 -11.18 -11.76 -8.30
CA ALA A 510 -10.87 -13.01 -8.99
C ALA A 510 -11.93 -13.37 -10.05
N VAL A 511 -13.22 -13.11 -9.78
CA VAL A 511 -14.34 -13.50 -10.65
C VAL A 511 -14.60 -12.47 -11.76
N TYR A 512 -14.72 -11.18 -11.41
CA TYR A 512 -15.16 -10.11 -12.33
C TYR A 512 -14.08 -9.02 -12.56
N GLY A 513 -12.93 -9.13 -11.90
CA GLY A 513 -11.82 -8.20 -12.07
C GLY A 513 -11.98 -6.88 -11.32
N LYS A 514 -11.05 -5.96 -11.58
CA LYS A 514 -11.00 -4.63 -10.94
C LYS A 514 -12.29 -3.79 -11.07
N PRO A 515 -13.06 -3.82 -12.19
CA PRO A 515 -14.29 -3.04 -12.31
C PRO A 515 -15.35 -3.36 -11.25
N ASP A 516 -15.53 -4.64 -10.93
CA ASP A 516 -16.52 -5.06 -9.93
C ASP A 516 -16.09 -4.71 -8.51
N VAL A 517 -14.79 -4.75 -8.21
CA VAL A 517 -14.27 -4.23 -6.93
C VAL A 517 -14.60 -2.74 -6.76
N ARG A 518 -14.49 -1.93 -7.82
CA ARG A 518 -14.88 -0.51 -7.79
C ARG A 518 -16.38 -0.36 -7.51
N ARG A 519 -17.21 -1.15 -8.19
CA ARG A 519 -18.67 -1.18 -7.97
C ARG A 519 -18.99 -1.49 -6.50
N LEU A 520 -18.40 -2.56 -5.96
CA LEU A 520 -18.60 -2.94 -4.57
C LEU A 520 -18.13 -1.84 -3.61
N MET A 521 -16.92 -1.32 -3.79
CA MET A 521 -16.36 -0.31 -2.89
C MET A 521 -17.15 1.01 -2.90
N PHE A 522 -17.59 1.49 -4.06
CA PHE A 522 -18.13 2.85 -4.19
C PHE A 522 -19.65 2.89 -4.34
N GLU A 523 -20.28 1.89 -4.94
CA GLU A 523 -21.74 1.87 -5.15
C GLU A 523 -22.45 1.06 -4.07
N VAL A 524 -21.89 -0.11 -3.69
CA VAL A 524 -22.52 -0.96 -2.68
C VAL A 524 -22.15 -0.48 -1.28
N PHE A 525 -20.86 -0.45 -0.95
CA PHE A 525 -20.37 -0.15 0.40
C PHE A 525 -20.15 1.34 0.68
N ASP A 526 -20.11 2.18 -0.36
CA ASP A 526 -19.98 3.64 -0.25
C ASP A 526 -18.80 4.10 0.64
N PHE A 527 -17.59 3.62 0.30
CA PHE A 527 -16.36 3.94 1.03
C PHE A 527 -16.04 5.46 1.09
N GLU A 528 -16.67 6.29 0.25
CA GLU A 528 -16.47 7.74 0.25
C GLU A 528 -17.30 8.46 1.34
N GLN A 529 -18.41 7.87 1.81
CA GLN A 529 -19.16 8.38 2.97
C GLN A 529 -18.46 8.00 4.28
N ILE A 530 -17.53 8.85 4.71
CA ILE A 530 -16.81 8.69 5.99
C ILE A 530 -17.72 9.02 7.20
N GLN A 531 -18.84 9.71 6.97
CA GLN A 531 -19.85 10.02 7.98
C GLN A 531 -21.16 9.27 7.69
N PRO A 532 -21.87 8.75 8.71
CA PRO A 532 -23.21 8.20 8.50
C PRO A 532 -24.14 9.29 7.98
N LYS A 533 -25.06 8.93 7.08
CA LYS A 533 -26.20 9.79 6.77
C LYS A 533 -26.88 10.16 8.10
N PRO A 534 -27.18 11.45 8.36
CA PRO A 534 -28.03 11.80 9.48
C PRO A 534 -29.35 11.03 9.29
N VAL A 535 -29.72 10.29 10.34
CA VAL A 535 -31.01 9.59 10.43
C VAL A 535 -32.11 10.61 10.57
#